data_AF-A0A7S4MMU8-F1
#
_entry.id   AF-A0A7S4MMU8-F1
#
_cell.length_a   1.000
_cell.length_b   1.000
_cell.length_c   1.000
_cell.angle_alpha   90.00
_cell.angle_beta   90.00
_cell.angle_gamma   90.00
#
_symmetry.space_group_name_H-M   'P 1'
#
loop_
_entity.id
_entity.type
_entity.pdbx_description
1 polymer ?
#
loop_
_entity_poly.entity_id
_entity_poly.type
_entity_poly.pdbx_seq_one_letter_code
_entity_poly.pdbx_strand_id
1 'polypeptide(L)'
;FSQFRAQPVSVKPQKVQGSYQIACAGLHLGCTYSINGSLAAQHASQAGWTEYHRRISEREEQSLRVEFEQRQQSFEANFAARSAVDNRVLAARKEIELMMEVACPRCQHPFDGFDGCAALECTRPLANGRPCGAHFCALCFTDCGRNAHDHVRLECEFRNQPGLMRGNYYLIEPALQTWTRFLDQQRKVKLRTFLTTLDVPTREGLHSDCFVLEKCRELGLEGYLSANLESQPAGAVSGVEALRAMGFGEVGDQKLKRVLLRAKDDVNRAVDLLLRA
;
A
#
# COMPACT_ATOMS: atom_id res chain seq x y z
N PHE A 1 -51.25 -37.41 48.59
CA PHE A 1 -50.20 -36.73 47.79
C PHE A 1 -49.06 -37.66 47.39
N SER A 2 -49.34 -38.96 47.20
CA SER A 2 -48.46 -39.90 46.50
C SER A 2 -49.03 -40.11 45.10
N GLN A 3 -48.17 -40.29 44.10
CA GLN A 3 -48.47 -40.38 42.65
C GLN A 3 -48.36 -39.07 41.86
N PHE A 4 -47.19 -38.45 41.89
CA PHE A 4 -46.61 -37.92 40.65
C PHE A 4 -45.36 -38.76 40.35
N ARG A 5 -45.50 -39.72 39.42
CA ARG A 5 -44.34 -40.38 38.83
C ARG A 5 -43.61 -39.32 38.02
N ALA A 6 -42.48 -38.85 38.54
CA ALA A 6 -41.57 -37.97 37.82
C ALA A 6 -41.07 -38.71 36.57
N GLN A 7 -41.63 -38.37 35.41
CA GLN A 7 -40.92 -38.63 34.17
C GLN A 7 -39.60 -37.83 34.23
N PRO A 8 -38.48 -38.38 33.74
CA PRO A 8 -37.24 -37.62 33.61
C PRO A 8 -37.45 -36.57 32.52
N VAL A 9 -37.99 -35.42 32.91
CA VAL A 9 -38.09 -34.27 32.02
C VAL A 9 -36.66 -33.87 31.71
N SER A 10 -36.32 -33.82 30.42
CA SER A 10 -35.00 -33.41 29.96
C SER A 10 -34.84 -31.91 30.25
N VAL A 11 -34.51 -31.56 31.48
CA VAL A 11 -34.40 -30.15 31.85
C VAL A 11 -33.04 -29.65 31.40
N LYS A 12 -33.05 -28.74 30.42
CA LYS A 12 -31.83 -28.12 29.89
C LYS A 12 -31.49 -26.92 30.77
N PRO A 13 -30.41 -26.96 31.58
CA PRO A 13 -30.05 -25.83 32.43
C PRO A 13 -29.66 -24.62 31.59
N GLN A 14 -30.25 -23.45 31.83
CA GLN A 14 -29.98 -22.21 31.10
C GLN A 14 -29.17 -21.25 31.97
N LYS A 15 -28.23 -20.49 31.38
CA LYS A 15 -27.44 -19.50 32.09
C LYS A 15 -28.22 -18.19 32.17
N VAL A 16 -28.59 -17.77 33.39
CA VAL A 16 -29.32 -16.53 33.69
C VAL A 16 -28.49 -15.73 34.69
N GLN A 17 -28.09 -14.51 34.31
CA GLN A 17 -27.30 -13.61 35.17
C GLN A 17 -26.06 -14.27 35.81
N GLY A 18 -25.34 -15.09 35.04
CA GLY A 18 -24.13 -15.78 35.52
C GLY A 18 -24.35 -17.07 36.30
N SER A 19 -25.60 -17.46 36.58
CA SER A 19 -25.94 -18.71 37.28
C SER A 19 -26.74 -19.67 36.37
N TYR A 20 -26.53 -20.98 36.49
CA TYR A 20 -27.35 -21.96 35.78
C TYR A 20 -28.66 -22.21 36.54
N GLN A 21 -29.77 -22.13 35.80
CA GLN A 21 -31.13 -22.33 36.30
C GLN A 21 -31.82 -23.45 35.53
N ILE A 22 -32.65 -24.20 36.25
CA ILE A 22 -33.47 -25.30 35.75
C ILE A 22 -34.92 -24.81 35.73
N ALA A 23 -35.52 -24.71 34.54
CA ALA A 23 -36.91 -24.30 34.41
C ALA A 23 -37.87 -25.42 34.86
N CYS A 24 -39.00 -25.04 35.47
CA CYS A 24 -40.04 -25.99 35.83
C CYS A 24 -40.57 -26.72 34.59
N ALA A 25 -40.84 -28.03 34.70
CA ALA A 25 -41.44 -28.81 33.63
C ALA A 25 -42.81 -28.27 33.16
N GLY A 26 -43.54 -27.57 34.03
CA GLY A 26 -44.79 -26.89 33.71
C GLY A 26 -44.64 -25.56 32.98
N LEU A 27 -43.46 -25.21 32.45
CA LEU A 27 -43.24 -23.97 31.69
C LEU A 27 -44.23 -23.82 30.52
N HIS A 28 -44.53 -24.92 29.85
CA HIS A 28 -45.52 -24.98 28.77
C HIS A 28 -46.97 -24.76 29.24
N LEU A 29 -47.23 -24.83 30.55
CA LEU A 29 -48.50 -24.54 31.21
C LEU A 29 -48.49 -23.17 31.91
N GLY A 30 -47.51 -22.31 31.60
CA GLY A 30 -47.39 -20.96 32.18
C GLY A 30 -46.65 -20.89 33.52
N CYS A 31 -46.02 -21.98 33.99
CA CYS A 31 -45.21 -21.93 35.20
C CYS A 31 -43.87 -21.23 34.95
N THR A 32 -43.66 -20.07 35.57
CA THR A 32 -42.41 -19.29 35.44
C THR A 32 -41.34 -19.67 36.46
N TYR A 33 -41.61 -20.67 37.30
CA TYR A 33 -40.71 -21.05 38.38
C TYR A 33 -39.42 -21.68 37.85
N SER A 34 -38.29 -21.21 38.35
CA SER A 34 -36.96 -21.73 38.03
C SER A 34 -36.20 -22.02 39.33
N ILE A 35 -35.49 -23.14 39.38
CA ILE A 35 -34.63 -23.48 40.52
C ILE A 35 -33.17 -23.23 40.15
N ASN A 36 -32.40 -22.66 41.08
CA ASN A 36 -30.96 -22.48 40.93
C ASN A 36 -30.21 -23.77 41.28
N GLY A 37 -28.92 -23.84 40.92
CA GLY A 37 -28.08 -25.00 41.21
C GLY A 37 -28.03 -25.40 42.69
N SER A 38 -28.06 -24.44 43.62
CA SER A 38 -28.03 -24.73 45.07
C SER A 38 -29.30 -25.43 45.55
N LEU A 39 -30.47 -25.00 45.08
CA LEU A 39 -31.75 -25.63 45.41
C LEU A 39 -31.89 -27.00 44.72
N ALA A 40 -31.35 -27.14 43.51
CA ALA A 40 -31.27 -28.42 42.82
C ALA A 40 -30.38 -29.42 43.58
N ALA A 41 -29.26 -28.99 44.16
CA ALA A 41 -28.37 -29.84 44.95
C ALA A 41 -29.06 -30.44 46.19
N GLN A 42 -29.94 -29.68 46.83
CA GLN A 42 -30.64 -30.08 48.06
C GLN A 42 -31.74 -31.11 47.84
N HIS A 43 -32.34 -31.12 46.65
CA HIS A 43 -33.55 -31.89 46.38
C HIS A 43 -33.44 -32.90 45.22
N ALA A 44 -32.37 -32.85 44.42
CA ALA A 44 -32.16 -33.80 43.34
C ALA A 44 -31.75 -35.18 43.87
N SER A 45 -32.17 -36.22 43.16
CA SER A 45 -31.58 -37.55 43.33
C SER A 45 -30.11 -37.55 42.87
N GLN A 46 -29.31 -38.47 43.36
CA GLN A 46 -27.90 -38.61 42.95
C GLN A 46 -27.75 -38.69 41.42
N ALA A 47 -28.59 -39.48 40.75
CA ALA A 47 -28.58 -39.61 39.30
C ALA A 47 -28.96 -38.30 38.59
N GLY A 48 -29.94 -37.55 39.11
CA GLY A 48 -30.35 -36.25 38.56
C GLY A 48 -29.28 -35.17 38.75
N TRP A 49 -28.57 -35.19 39.88
CA TRP A 49 -27.50 -34.26 40.18
C TRP A 49 -26.26 -34.48 39.29
N THR A 50 -25.86 -35.74 39.09
CA THR A 50 -24.75 -36.09 38.18
C THR A 50 -25.06 -35.65 36.74
N GLU A 51 -26.29 -35.89 36.27
CA GLU A 51 -26.71 -35.47 34.92
C GLU A 51 -26.77 -33.95 34.77
N TYR A 52 -27.22 -33.23 35.80
CA TYR A 52 -27.20 -31.76 35.81
C TYR A 52 -25.78 -31.21 35.67
N HIS A 53 -24.84 -31.73 36.47
CA HIS A 53 -23.44 -31.32 36.38
C HIS A 53 -22.82 -31.63 35.03
N ARG A 54 -23.05 -32.84 34.49
CA ARG A 54 -22.57 -33.22 33.15
C ARG A 54 -23.02 -32.21 32.10
N ARG A 55 -24.30 -31.83 32.09
CA ARG A 55 -24.84 -30.87 31.12
C ARG A 55 -24.30 -29.45 31.27
N ILE A 56 -24.01 -29.02 32.50
CA ILE A 56 -23.36 -27.74 32.74
C ILE A 56 -21.93 -27.76 32.24
N SER A 57 -21.16 -28.77 32.60
CA SER A 57 -19.78 -28.93 32.14
C SER A 57 -19.70 -28.98 30.61
N GLU A 58 -20.60 -29.70 29.94
CA GLU A 58 -20.68 -29.72 28.48
C GLU A 58 -20.98 -28.35 27.87
N ARG A 59 -21.89 -27.58 28.47
CA ARG A 59 -22.21 -26.21 28.01
C ARG A 59 -21.07 -25.24 28.24
N GLU A 60 -20.40 -25.35 29.37
CA GLU A 60 -19.22 -24.54 29.69
C GLU A 60 -18.08 -24.87 28.73
N GLU A 61 -17.80 -26.15 28.50
CA GLU A 61 -16.80 -26.59 27.55
C GLU A 61 -17.13 -26.11 26.13
N GLN A 62 -18.39 -26.22 25.70
CA GLN A 62 -18.82 -25.73 24.40
C GLN A 62 -18.69 -24.19 24.28
N SER A 63 -19.04 -23.44 25.34
CA SER A 63 -18.84 -21.99 25.39
C SER A 63 -17.36 -21.63 25.28
N LEU A 64 -16.50 -22.32 26.04
CA LEU A 64 -15.05 -22.11 26.01
C LEU A 64 -14.45 -22.45 24.64
N ARG A 65 -14.93 -23.51 23.99
CA ARG A 65 -14.52 -23.87 22.62
C ARG A 65 -14.87 -22.78 21.62
N VAL A 66 -16.11 -22.28 21.65
CA VAL A 66 -16.57 -21.19 20.78
C VAL A 66 -15.77 -19.91 21.03
N GLU A 67 -15.55 -19.53 22.30
CA GLU A 67 -14.75 -18.36 22.65
C GLU A 67 -13.28 -18.49 22.21
N PHE A 68 -12.70 -19.69 22.35
CA PHE A 68 -11.34 -19.97 21.89
C PHE A 68 -11.23 -19.89 20.37
N GLU A 69 -12.15 -20.51 19.64
CA GLU A 69 -12.21 -20.44 18.17
C GLU A 69 -12.38 -19.00 17.67
N GLN A 70 -13.26 -18.22 18.30
CA GLN A 70 -13.43 -16.80 17.95
C GLN A 70 -12.16 -15.99 18.19
N ARG A 71 -11.46 -16.23 19.31
CA ARG A 71 -10.19 -15.57 19.61
C ARG A 71 -9.11 -15.96 18.61
N GLN A 72 -9.03 -17.25 18.25
CA GLN A 72 -8.10 -17.75 17.25
C GLN A 72 -8.37 -17.13 15.87
N GLN A 73 -9.62 -17.14 15.41
CA GLN A 73 -10.01 -16.54 14.13
C GLN A 73 -9.69 -15.04 14.07
N SER A 74 -9.95 -14.31 15.15
CA SER A 74 -9.60 -12.89 15.24
C SER A 74 -8.08 -12.67 15.16
N PHE A 75 -7.30 -13.51 15.84
CA PHE A 75 -5.84 -13.44 15.77
C PHE A 75 -5.31 -13.72 14.36
N GLU A 76 -5.78 -14.79 13.72
CA GLU A 76 -5.41 -15.17 12.35
C GLU A 76 -5.79 -14.08 11.34
N ALA A 77 -6.98 -13.50 11.46
CA ALA A 77 -7.43 -12.41 10.60
C ALA A 77 -6.53 -11.16 10.77
N ASN A 78 -6.21 -10.78 12.01
CA ASN A 78 -5.31 -9.66 12.28
C ASN A 78 -3.90 -9.91 11.75
N PHE A 79 -3.38 -11.12 11.94
CA PHE A 79 -2.06 -11.50 11.43
C PHE A 79 -2.02 -11.47 9.90
N ALA A 80 -3.02 -12.05 9.23
CA ALA A 80 -3.12 -12.04 7.78
C ALA A 80 -3.26 -10.61 7.23
N ALA A 81 -4.06 -9.76 7.87
CA ALA A 81 -4.21 -8.36 7.47
C ALA A 81 -2.88 -7.58 7.56
N ARG A 82 -2.12 -7.78 8.64
CA ARG A 82 -0.81 -7.14 8.82
C ARG A 82 0.21 -7.65 7.80
N SER A 83 0.27 -8.97 7.60
CA SER A 83 1.13 -9.58 6.59
C SER A 83 0.82 -9.08 5.17
N ALA A 84 -0.45 -8.85 4.84
CA ALA A 84 -0.84 -8.29 3.55
C ALA A 84 -0.37 -6.84 3.34
N VAL A 85 -0.27 -6.03 4.40
CA VAL A 85 0.35 -4.69 4.32
C VAL A 85 1.85 -4.83 4.13
N ASP A 86 2.52 -5.65 4.95
CA ASP A 86 3.97 -5.84 4.89
C ASP A 86 4.43 -6.32 3.50
N ASN A 87 3.69 -7.27 2.90
CA ASN A 87 3.97 -7.76 1.55
C ASN A 87 3.82 -6.65 0.48
N ARG A 88 2.86 -5.75 0.64
CA ARG A 88 2.69 -4.60 -0.28
C ARG A 88 3.80 -3.58 -0.10
N VAL A 89 4.25 -3.34 1.12
CA VAL A 89 5.41 -2.48 1.41
C VAL A 89 6.67 -3.04 0.76
N LEU A 90 6.94 -4.35 0.92
CA LEU A 90 8.08 -5.00 0.27
C LEU A 90 8.01 -4.94 -1.26
N ALA A 91 6.83 -5.17 -1.83
CA ALA A 91 6.63 -5.06 -3.28
C ALA A 91 6.86 -3.62 -3.78
N ALA A 92 6.30 -2.62 -3.08
CA ALA A 92 6.48 -1.21 -3.42
C ALA A 92 7.93 -0.78 -3.29
N ARG A 93 8.62 -1.26 -2.24
CA ARG A 93 10.04 -1.04 -2.04
C ARG A 93 10.87 -1.55 -3.22
N LYS A 94 10.64 -2.80 -3.64
CA LYS A 94 11.33 -3.39 -4.79
C LYS A 94 11.10 -2.59 -6.08
N GLU A 95 9.87 -2.12 -6.29
CA GLU A 95 9.55 -1.28 -7.46
C GLU A 95 10.34 0.05 -7.44
N ILE A 96 10.50 0.65 -6.26
CA ILE A 96 11.31 1.88 -6.09
C ILE A 96 12.78 1.61 -6.44
N GLU A 97 13.35 0.49 -5.99
CA GLU A 97 14.73 0.10 -6.34
C GLU A 97 14.92 -0.01 -7.86
N LEU A 98 14.00 -0.71 -8.53
CA LEU A 98 14.02 -0.87 -9.99
C LEU A 98 13.91 0.48 -10.73
N MET A 99 13.15 1.44 -10.19
CA MET A 99 13.09 2.79 -10.77
C MET A 99 14.39 3.58 -10.61
N MET A 100 15.19 3.31 -9.58
CA MET A 100 16.45 4.00 -9.34
C MET A 100 17.58 3.41 -10.18
N GLU A 101 17.54 2.11 -10.47
CA GLU A 101 18.56 1.43 -11.26
C GLU A 101 18.44 1.75 -12.77
N VAL A 102 19.58 2.06 -13.38
CA VAL A 102 19.67 2.12 -14.84
C VAL A 102 20.03 0.73 -15.34
N ALA A 103 19.09 0.08 -16.02
CA ALA A 103 19.25 -1.29 -16.48
C ALA A 103 18.98 -1.44 -17.98
N CYS A 104 19.56 -2.49 -18.56
CA CYS A 104 19.29 -2.87 -19.94
C CYS A 104 17.81 -3.30 -20.11
N PRO A 105 17.05 -2.78 -21.09
CA PRO A 105 15.64 -3.14 -21.26
C PRO A 105 15.44 -4.62 -21.62
N ARG A 106 16.45 -5.29 -22.17
CA ARG A 106 16.36 -6.70 -22.61
C ARG A 106 16.74 -7.70 -21.52
N CYS A 107 17.84 -7.47 -20.80
CA CYS A 107 18.36 -8.43 -19.82
C CYS A 107 18.27 -7.93 -18.36
N GLN A 108 17.83 -6.70 -18.13
CA GLN A 108 17.69 -6.08 -16.81
C GLN A 108 18.98 -5.99 -15.99
N HIS A 109 20.14 -6.16 -16.62
CA HIS A 109 21.43 -5.99 -15.94
C HIS A 109 21.75 -4.50 -15.75
N PRO A 110 22.22 -4.08 -14.56
CA PRO A 110 22.64 -2.71 -14.29
C PRO A 110 23.74 -2.23 -15.24
N PHE A 111 23.71 -0.95 -15.55
CA PHE A 111 24.65 -0.32 -16.46
C PHE A 111 25.76 0.42 -15.68
N ASP A 112 27.03 0.08 -15.94
CA ASP A 112 28.14 0.48 -15.05
C ASP A 112 29.01 1.63 -15.57
N GLY A 113 28.81 2.14 -16.78
CA GLY A 113 29.73 3.14 -17.32
C GLY A 113 29.20 3.91 -18.52
N PHE A 114 29.40 5.22 -18.52
CA PHE A 114 28.85 6.12 -19.53
C PHE A 114 29.96 6.99 -20.13
N ASP A 115 30.14 6.89 -21.44
CA ASP A 115 31.15 7.63 -22.21
C ASP A 115 30.62 8.94 -22.82
N GLY A 116 29.35 9.27 -22.54
CA GLY A 116 28.66 10.42 -23.07
C GLY A 116 27.85 10.16 -24.34
N CYS A 117 27.93 8.97 -24.95
CA CYS A 117 27.07 8.58 -26.07
C CYS A 117 25.70 8.12 -25.56
N ALA A 118 24.62 8.72 -26.06
CA ALA A 118 23.24 8.34 -25.71
C ALA A 118 22.76 7.06 -26.43
N ALA A 119 23.55 6.47 -27.32
CA ALA A 119 23.26 5.21 -27.98
C ALA A 119 24.05 4.08 -27.29
N LEU A 120 23.44 3.48 -26.26
CA LEU A 120 24.08 2.46 -25.43
C LEU A 120 24.04 1.09 -26.07
N GLU A 121 25.01 0.25 -25.69
CA GLU A 121 25.06 -1.17 -26.01
C GLU A 121 25.24 -1.99 -24.73
N CYS A 122 24.45 -3.06 -24.59
CA CYS A 122 24.59 -4.01 -23.50
C CYS A 122 25.56 -5.14 -23.86
N THR A 123 26.72 -5.13 -23.22
CA THR A 123 27.78 -6.14 -23.40
C THR A 123 27.68 -7.31 -22.43
N ARG A 124 26.65 -7.34 -21.58
CA ARG A 124 26.48 -8.37 -20.53
C ARG A 124 26.08 -9.72 -21.13
N PRO A 125 26.62 -10.84 -20.61
CA PRO A 125 26.22 -12.18 -21.03
C PRO A 125 24.83 -12.54 -20.47
N LEU A 126 24.04 -13.24 -21.28
CA LEU A 126 22.78 -13.87 -20.89
C LEU A 126 23.06 -15.21 -20.18
N ALA A 127 22.03 -15.79 -19.54
CA ALA A 127 22.13 -17.07 -18.83
C ALA A 127 22.62 -18.25 -19.70
N ASN A 128 22.44 -18.16 -21.03
CA ASN A 128 22.93 -19.14 -21.99
C ASN A 128 24.37 -18.87 -22.49
N GLY A 129 25.10 -17.95 -21.87
CA GLY A 129 26.47 -17.60 -22.21
C GLY A 129 26.64 -16.72 -23.46
N ARG A 130 25.55 -16.32 -24.14
CA ARG A 130 25.62 -15.41 -25.30
C ARG A 130 25.61 -13.95 -24.86
N PRO A 131 26.23 -13.02 -25.60
CA PRO A 131 26.10 -11.60 -25.31
C PRO A 131 24.65 -11.14 -25.50
N CYS A 132 24.20 -10.22 -24.63
CA CYS A 132 22.87 -9.60 -24.76
C CYS A 132 22.75 -8.82 -26.06
N GLY A 133 23.77 -7.99 -26.37
CA GLY A 133 23.86 -7.24 -27.63
C GLY A 133 22.68 -6.32 -27.87
N ALA A 134 22.01 -5.86 -26.81
CA ALA A 134 20.91 -4.92 -26.94
C ALA A 134 21.46 -3.52 -27.14
N HIS A 135 21.02 -2.83 -28.19
CA HIS A 135 21.28 -1.40 -28.36
C HIS A 135 20.06 -0.62 -27.90
N PHE A 136 20.25 0.36 -27.02
CA PHE A 136 19.13 1.12 -26.46
C PHE A 136 19.51 2.58 -26.19
N CYS A 137 18.49 3.43 -26.07
CA CYS A 137 18.69 4.85 -25.82
C CYS A 137 18.97 5.11 -24.33
N ALA A 138 20.01 5.89 -24.01
CA ALA A 138 20.34 6.31 -22.64
C ALA A 138 19.29 7.25 -22.01
N LEU A 139 18.41 7.84 -22.82
CA LEU A 139 17.44 8.84 -22.36
C LEU A 139 16.07 8.22 -22.10
N CYS A 140 15.54 7.45 -23.04
CA CYS A 140 14.21 6.83 -22.93
C CYS A 140 14.23 5.32 -22.65
N PHE A 141 15.41 4.66 -22.68
CA PHE A 141 15.59 3.22 -22.47
C PHE A 141 14.85 2.30 -23.45
N THR A 142 14.45 2.81 -24.62
CA THR A 142 13.84 1.99 -25.67
C THR A 142 14.88 1.02 -26.27
N ASP A 143 14.56 -0.28 -26.33
CA ASP A 143 15.36 -1.27 -27.07
C ASP A 143 15.24 -1.01 -28.57
N CYS A 144 16.35 -0.63 -29.20
CA CYS A 144 16.47 -0.25 -30.61
C CYS A 144 16.97 -1.42 -31.49
N GLY A 145 17.12 -2.62 -30.92
CA GLY A 145 17.62 -3.78 -31.64
C GLY A 145 19.12 -3.70 -31.90
N ARG A 146 19.52 -3.23 -33.09
CA ARG A 146 20.91 -3.29 -33.59
C ARG A 146 21.66 -1.96 -33.56
N ASN A 147 20.95 -0.83 -33.52
CA ASN A 147 21.59 0.49 -33.50
C ASN A 147 20.65 1.51 -32.87
N ALA A 148 21.06 2.11 -31.75
CA ALA A 148 20.28 3.13 -31.06
C ALA A 148 20.53 4.56 -31.59
N HIS A 149 21.54 4.77 -32.45
CA HIS A 149 21.88 6.12 -32.92
C HIS A 149 20.74 6.77 -33.71
N ASP A 150 20.05 6.01 -34.57
CA ASP A 150 18.93 6.53 -35.34
C ASP A 150 17.78 6.95 -34.44
N HIS A 151 17.46 6.13 -33.44
CA HIS A 151 16.46 6.46 -32.44
C HIS A 151 16.84 7.74 -31.67
N VAL A 152 18.06 7.82 -31.14
CA VAL A 152 18.56 9.00 -30.41
C VAL A 152 18.44 10.27 -31.26
N ARG A 153 18.75 10.18 -32.55
CA ARG A 153 18.78 11.33 -33.47
C ARG A 153 17.40 11.75 -33.98
N LEU A 154 16.51 10.79 -34.24
CA LEU A 154 15.29 11.04 -35.03
C LEU A 154 14.00 10.84 -34.23
N GLU A 155 14.00 9.95 -33.23
CA GLU A 155 12.76 9.46 -32.62
C GLU A 155 12.68 9.73 -31.11
N CYS A 156 13.81 9.90 -30.43
CA CYS A 156 13.85 10.07 -28.99
C CYS A 156 13.18 11.39 -28.58
N GLU A 157 12.10 11.30 -27.80
CA GLU A 157 11.34 12.45 -27.32
C GLU A 157 12.17 13.42 -26.46
N PHE A 158 13.22 12.92 -25.80
CA PHE A 158 14.07 13.71 -24.93
C PHE A 158 15.23 14.41 -25.65
N ARG A 159 15.50 14.07 -26.91
CA ARG A 159 16.64 14.60 -27.67
C ARG A 159 16.71 16.12 -27.67
N ASN A 160 15.56 16.77 -27.84
CA ASN A 160 15.47 18.23 -28.01
C ASN A 160 15.41 18.98 -26.68
N GLN A 161 15.69 18.32 -25.55
CA GLN A 161 15.77 19.02 -24.27
C GLN A 161 16.93 20.03 -24.27
N PRO A 162 16.67 21.30 -23.91
CA PRO A 162 17.70 22.33 -23.88
C PRO A 162 18.87 21.95 -22.98
N GLY A 163 20.10 22.09 -23.50
CA GLY A 163 21.31 21.83 -22.73
C GLY A 163 21.63 20.35 -22.50
N LEU A 164 20.93 19.41 -23.16
CA LEU A 164 21.17 17.98 -22.99
C LEU A 164 22.23 17.44 -23.96
N MET A 165 22.12 17.78 -25.25
CA MET A 165 22.87 17.13 -26.34
C MET A 165 23.96 18.01 -26.95
N ARG A 166 25.14 17.42 -27.20
CA ARG A 166 26.22 17.94 -28.05
C ARG A 166 26.19 17.20 -29.39
N GLY A 167 25.61 17.82 -30.41
CA GLY A 167 25.46 17.20 -31.73
C GLY A 167 24.33 16.17 -31.76
N ASN A 168 24.52 15.06 -32.49
CA ASN A 168 23.41 14.14 -32.80
C ASN A 168 23.17 13.03 -31.78
N TYR A 169 24.18 12.63 -31.02
CA TYR A 169 24.08 11.46 -30.12
C TYR A 169 24.96 11.55 -28.87
N TYR A 170 25.77 12.60 -28.69
CA TYR A 170 26.52 12.82 -27.45
C TYR A 170 25.80 13.79 -26.53
N LEU A 171 25.97 13.65 -25.22
CA LEU A 171 25.53 14.63 -24.23
C LEU A 171 26.54 15.77 -24.11
N ILE A 172 26.07 16.91 -23.58
CA ILE A 172 26.94 18.05 -23.25
C ILE A 172 27.85 17.71 -22.08
N GLU A 173 29.11 18.15 -22.17
CA GLU A 173 30.09 17.92 -21.12
C GLU A 173 29.83 18.78 -19.87
N PRO A 174 30.13 18.25 -18.67
CA PRO A 174 30.66 16.90 -18.45
C PRO A 174 29.52 15.84 -18.48
N ALA A 175 29.62 14.89 -19.42
CA ALA A 175 28.49 14.12 -19.92
C ALA A 175 27.80 13.26 -18.84
N LEU A 176 28.60 12.70 -17.91
CA LEU A 176 28.07 11.91 -16.80
C LEU A 176 27.20 12.76 -15.87
N GLN A 177 27.61 13.96 -15.50
CA GLN A 177 26.81 14.84 -14.64
C GLN A 177 25.53 15.30 -15.37
N THR A 178 25.62 15.59 -16.66
CA THR A 178 24.46 15.93 -17.50
C THR A 178 23.46 14.76 -17.52
N TRP A 179 23.94 13.53 -17.70
CA TRP A 179 23.09 12.34 -17.70
C TRP A 179 22.47 12.07 -16.33
N THR A 180 23.24 12.12 -15.25
CA THR A 180 22.74 11.95 -13.89
C THR A 180 21.62 12.93 -13.58
N ARG A 181 21.80 14.22 -13.89
CA ARG A 181 20.75 15.23 -13.70
C ARG A 181 19.49 14.93 -14.50
N PHE A 182 19.64 14.49 -15.75
CA PHE A 182 18.50 14.09 -16.58
C PHE A 182 17.78 12.89 -15.96
N LEU A 183 18.51 11.86 -15.56
CA LEU A 183 17.94 10.66 -14.94
C LEU A 183 17.24 10.99 -13.62
N ASP A 184 17.80 11.87 -12.80
CA ASP A 184 17.18 12.28 -11.53
C ASP A 184 15.87 13.03 -11.76
N GLN A 185 15.78 13.86 -12.81
CA GLN A 185 14.50 14.47 -13.20
C GLN A 185 13.46 13.41 -13.60
N GLN A 186 13.86 12.41 -14.39
CA GLN A 186 12.96 11.31 -14.79
C GLN A 186 12.54 10.47 -13.59
N ARG A 187 13.50 10.07 -12.74
CA ARG A 187 13.28 9.32 -11.49
C ARG A 187 12.35 10.07 -10.56
N LYS A 188 12.54 11.38 -10.40
CA LYS A 188 11.66 12.23 -9.59
C LYS A 188 10.21 12.15 -10.09
N VAL A 189 9.98 12.29 -11.39
CA VAL A 189 8.63 12.23 -11.97
C VAL A 189 8.02 10.84 -11.82
N LYS A 190 8.78 9.78 -12.10
CA LYS A 190 8.33 8.39 -11.98
C LYS A 190 8.01 8.03 -10.53
N LEU A 191 8.94 8.27 -9.61
CA LEU A 191 8.78 8.00 -8.19
C LEU A 191 7.61 8.79 -7.61
N ARG A 192 7.50 10.10 -7.92
CA ARG A 192 6.36 10.92 -7.50
C ARG A 192 5.04 10.28 -7.94
N THR A 193 4.94 9.94 -9.21
CA THR A 193 3.72 9.34 -9.78
C THR A 193 3.40 8.02 -9.08
N PHE A 194 4.39 7.16 -8.91
CA PHE A 194 4.22 5.88 -8.22
C PHE A 194 3.75 6.06 -6.77
N LEU A 195 4.41 6.92 -5.98
CA LEU A 195 4.04 7.17 -4.58
C LEU A 195 2.60 7.67 -4.45
N THR A 196 2.11 8.47 -5.40
CA THR A 196 0.71 8.92 -5.39
C THR A 196 -0.32 7.82 -5.67
N THR A 197 0.10 6.69 -6.27
CA THR A 197 -0.78 5.53 -6.51
C THR A 197 -0.88 4.57 -5.32
N LEU A 198 0.05 4.66 -4.37
CA LEU A 198 0.08 3.80 -3.19
C LEU A 198 -1.00 4.20 -2.18
N ASP A 199 -1.60 3.20 -1.52
CA ASP A 199 -2.53 3.43 -0.42
C ASP A 199 -1.79 3.90 0.85
N VAL A 200 -2.53 4.57 1.73
CA VAL A 200 -1.98 5.18 2.95
C VAL A 200 -1.18 4.17 3.80
N PRO A 201 -1.69 2.96 4.13
CA PRO A 201 -0.94 1.97 4.90
C PRO A 201 0.41 1.59 4.27
N THR A 202 0.48 1.48 2.94
CA THR A 202 1.71 1.10 2.25
C THR A 202 2.71 2.25 2.28
N ARG A 203 2.27 3.51 2.10
CA ARG A 203 3.15 4.69 2.22
C ARG A 203 3.69 4.87 3.65
N GLU A 204 2.85 4.66 4.66
CA GLU A 204 3.26 4.67 6.07
C GLU A 204 4.28 3.56 6.37
N GLY A 205 4.10 2.36 5.80
CA GLY A 205 5.10 1.31 5.92
C GLY A 205 6.45 1.69 5.32
N LEU A 206 6.46 2.43 4.21
CA LEU A 206 7.70 2.93 3.58
C LEU A 206 8.39 4.06 4.36
N HIS A 207 7.71 4.75 5.28
CA HIS A 207 8.31 5.81 6.10
C HIS A 207 9.44 5.33 7.01
N SER A 208 9.45 4.03 7.35
CA SER A 208 10.51 3.45 8.18
C SER A 208 11.69 2.92 7.36
N ASP A 209 11.60 2.97 6.03
CA ASP A 209 12.65 2.45 5.16
C ASP A 209 13.71 3.53 4.85
N CYS A 210 14.92 3.35 5.39
CA CYS A 210 16.04 4.25 5.22
C CYS A 210 16.38 4.58 3.76
N PHE A 211 16.38 3.60 2.85
CA PHE A 211 16.74 3.89 1.47
C PHE A 211 15.61 4.62 0.74
N VAL A 212 14.34 4.32 1.03
CA VAL A 212 13.24 5.07 0.41
C VAL A 212 13.29 6.53 0.85
N LEU A 213 13.53 6.77 2.15
CA LEU A 213 13.70 8.12 2.69
C LEU A 213 14.88 8.85 2.05
N GLU A 214 16.03 8.18 1.91
CA GLU A 214 17.22 8.76 1.27
C GLU A 214 16.92 9.15 -0.18
N LYS A 215 16.33 8.26 -0.99
CA LYS A 215 15.98 8.55 -2.38
C LYS A 215 14.92 9.64 -2.50
N CYS A 216 13.94 9.68 -1.60
CA CYS A 216 12.98 10.78 -1.55
C CYS A 216 13.68 12.10 -1.24
N ARG A 217 14.65 12.13 -0.32
CA ARG A 217 15.42 13.34 0.00
C ARG A 217 16.28 13.82 -1.16
N GLU A 218 17.04 12.93 -1.79
CA GLU A 218 17.86 13.25 -2.96
C GLU A 218 17.04 13.87 -4.10
N LEU A 219 15.81 13.38 -4.30
CA LEU A 219 14.91 13.84 -5.35
C LEU A 219 13.98 14.99 -4.91
N GLY A 220 14.02 15.42 -3.65
CA GLY A 220 13.14 16.45 -3.07
C GLY A 220 11.66 16.06 -3.07
N LEU A 221 11.35 14.89 -2.51
CA LEU A 221 10.04 14.23 -2.43
C LEU A 221 9.67 13.82 -0.99
N GLU A 222 10.30 14.38 0.04
CA GLU A 222 10.13 13.98 1.45
C GLU A 222 8.69 14.05 1.96
N GLY A 223 7.86 14.92 1.37
CA GLY A 223 6.44 15.06 1.72
C GLY A 223 5.52 13.97 1.14
N TYR A 224 5.97 13.17 0.18
CA TYR A 224 5.09 12.26 -0.58
C TYR A 224 4.81 10.93 0.12
N LEU A 225 5.57 10.59 1.17
CA LEU A 225 5.31 9.38 1.96
C LEU A 225 4.26 9.62 3.04
N SER A 226 4.01 10.86 3.43
CA SER A 226 3.11 11.20 4.53
C SER A 226 1.66 10.87 4.21
N ALA A 227 0.92 10.35 5.20
CA ALA A 227 -0.50 10.01 5.09
C ALA A 227 -1.35 11.19 4.60
N ASN A 228 -0.94 12.40 4.97
CA ASN A 228 -1.55 13.66 4.61
C ASN A 228 -1.09 14.20 3.24
N LEU A 229 -1.30 13.43 2.17
CA LEU A 229 -1.13 13.94 0.80
C LEU A 229 -2.16 15.03 0.46
N GLU A 230 -3.29 15.08 1.18
CA GLU A 230 -4.24 16.20 1.13
C GLU A 230 -3.69 17.49 1.76
N SER A 231 -2.64 17.38 2.56
CA SER A 231 -1.93 18.52 3.11
C SER A 231 -0.41 18.38 2.95
N GLN A 232 0.10 18.33 1.72
CA GLN A 232 1.34 19.00 1.22
C GLN A 232 1.87 18.44 -0.12
N PRO A 233 2.68 19.17 -0.95
CA PRO A 233 3.73 20.13 -0.54
C PRO A 233 3.77 21.49 -1.27
N ALA A 234 4.67 22.35 -0.74
CA ALA A 234 4.90 23.76 -0.99
C ALA A 234 5.02 24.25 -2.46
N GLY A 235 5.05 23.38 -3.48
CA GLY A 235 5.08 23.78 -4.89
C GLY A 235 3.78 24.37 -5.40
N ALA A 236 2.63 23.79 -5.03
CA ALA A 236 1.32 24.32 -5.42
C ALA A 236 0.93 25.55 -4.59
N VAL A 237 1.36 25.63 -3.33
CA VAL A 237 1.15 26.83 -2.48
C VAL A 237 2.04 27.98 -2.97
N SER A 238 3.33 27.71 -3.24
CA SER A 238 4.25 28.68 -3.86
C SER A 238 3.82 29.10 -5.26
N GLY A 239 3.33 28.17 -6.09
CA GLY A 239 2.82 28.48 -7.42
C GLY A 239 1.53 29.30 -7.39
N VAL A 240 0.61 29.00 -6.46
CA VAL A 240 -0.60 29.82 -6.26
C VAL A 240 -0.21 31.22 -5.78
N GLU A 241 0.70 31.34 -4.81
CA GLU A 241 1.21 32.62 -4.32
C GLU A 241 1.92 33.42 -5.42
N ALA A 242 2.75 32.76 -6.24
CA ALA A 242 3.40 33.36 -7.40
C ALA A 242 2.36 33.87 -8.42
N LEU A 243 1.33 33.07 -8.74
CA LEU A 243 0.25 33.49 -9.63
C LEU A 243 -0.57 34.65 -9.03
N ARG A 244 -0.82 34.67 -7.71
CA ARG A 244 -1.45 35.82 -7.05
C ARG A 244 -0.60 37.08 -7.17
N ALA A 245 0.71 36.98 -6.92
CA ALA A 245 1.65 38.09 -7.05
C ALA A 245 1.74 38.62 -8.49
N MET A 246 1.46 37.76 -9.49
CA MET A 246 1.36 38.12 -10.91
C MET A 246 -0.02 38.64 -11.34
N GLY A 247 -0.94 38.88 -10.40
CA GLY A 247 -2.25 39.51 -10.66
C GLY A 247 -3.43 38.54 -10.81
N PHE A 248 -3.24 37.23 -10.65
CA PHE A 248 -4.33 36.25 -10.75
C PHE A 248 -5.07 36.00 -9.42
N GLY A 249 -5.05 36.97 -8.50
CA GLY A 249 -5.63 36.85 -7.15
C GLY A 249 -7.12 36.54 -7.12
N GLU A 250 -7.87 37.00 -8.12
CA GLU A 250 -9.33 36.85 -8.19
C GLU A 250 -9.78 35.48 -8.74
N VAL A 251 -8.86 34.70 -9.31
CA VAL A 251 -9.17 33.43 -10.02
C VAL A 251 -9.58 32.30 -9.06
N GLY A 252 -9.36 32.47 -7.75
CA GLY A 252 -9.72 31.51 -6.71
C GLY A 252 -8.78 30.31 -6.64
N ASP A 253 -8.34 29.96 -5.43
CA ASP A 253 -7.26 28.99 -5.20
C ASP A 253 -7.50 27.61 -5.79
N GLN A 254 -8.73 27.12 -5.78
CA GLN A 254 -9.07 25.82 -6.37
C GLN A 254 -8.92 25.80 -7.90
N LYS A 255 -9.13 26.93 -8.57
CA LYS A 255 -8.93 27.04 -10.03
C LYS A 255 -7.44 27.16 -10.32
N LEU A 256 -6.70 27.99 -9.57
CA LEU A 256 -5.24 28.11 -9.68
C LEU A 256 -4.51 26.78 -9.45
N LYS A 257 -4.87 26.04 -8.40
CA LYS A 257 -4.32 24.70 -8.13
C LYS A 257 -4.59 23.72 -9.28
N ARG A 258 -5.80 23.73 -9.87
CA ARG A 258 -6.13 22.88 -11.02
C ARG A 258 -5.31 23.25 -12.26
N VAL A 259 -5.06 24.54 -12.50
CA VAL A 259 -4.23 24.96 -13.62
C VAL A 259 -2.77 24.58 -13.40
N LEU A 260 -2.22 24.79 -12.21
CA LEU A 260 -0.86 24.35 -11.85
C LEU A 260 -0.70 22.84 -12.02
N LEU A 261 -1.69 22.05 -11.60
CA LEU A 261 -1.68 20.60 -11.79
C LEU A 261 -1.61 20.23 -13.29
N ARG A 262 -2.40 20.90 -14.13
CA ARG A 262 -2.37 20.74 -15.60
C ARG A 262 -1.05 21.20 -16.22
N ALA A 263 -0.45 22.23 -15.65
CA ALA A 263 0.85 22.77 -16.04
C ALA A 263 2.03 21.95 -15.47
N LYS A 264 1.77 20.86 -14.72
CA LYS A 264 2.79 20.07 -14.02
C LYS A 264 3.65 20.93 -13.08
N ASP A 265 3.01 21.85 -12.37
CA ASP A 265 3.60 22.78 -11.40
C ASP A 265 4.54 23.85 -12.01
N ASP A 266 4.53 24.05 -13.33
CA ASP A 266 5.23 25.15 -14.01
C ASP A 266 4.38 26.44 -14.01
N VAL A 267 4.85 27.47 -13.30
CA VAL A 267 4.14 28.76 -13.16
C VAL A 267 3.99 29.48 -14.49
N ASN A 268 5.00 29.48 -15.36
CA ASN A 268 4.93 30.19 -16.64
C ASN A 268 3.92 29.51 -17.56
N ARG A 269 3.95 28.17 -17.62
CA ARG A 269 2.96 27.39 -18.35
C ARG A 269 1.55 27.55 -17.77
N ALA A 270 1.42 27.73 -16.46
CA ALA A 270 0.15 28.02 -15.82
C ALA A 270 -0.39 29.42 -16.17
N VAL A 271 0.47 30.43 -16.25
CA VAL A 271 0.12 31.79 -16.72
C VAL A 271 -0.40 31.72 -18.17
N ASP A 272 0.30 31.02 -19.06
CA ASP A 272 -0.14 30.84 -20.45
C ASP A 272 -1.52 30.19 -20.55
N LEU A 273 -1.82 29.22 -19.68
CA LEU A 273 -3.12 28.56 -19.62
C LEU A 273 -4.21 29.47 -19.06
N LEU A 274 -3.89 30.37 -18.13
CA LEU A 274 -4.84 31.32 -17.54
C LEU A 274 -5.18 32.48 -18.47
N LEU A 275 -4.22 32.97 -19.25
CA LEU A 275 -4.43 34.06 -20.22
C LEU A 275 -5.24 33.62 -21.45
N ARG A 276 -5.33 32.31 -21.70
CA ARG A 276 -6.07 31.72 -22.82
C ARG A 276 -7.50 31.28 -22.44
N ALA A 277 -7.87 31.37 -21.17
CA ALA A 277 -9.14 30.87 -20.61
C ALA A 277 -10.11 32.01 -20.31
#